data_AF-A0A9D1VLJ9-F1
#
_entry.id   AF-A0A9D1VLJ9-F1
#
_cell.length_a   1.000
_cell.length_b   1.000
_cell.length_c   1.000
_cell.angle_alpha   90.00
_cell.angle_beta   90.00
_cell.angle_gamma   90.00
#
_symmetry.space_group_name_H-M   'P 1'
#
loop_
_entity.id
_entity.type
_entity.pdbx_description
1 polymer ?
#
loop_
_entity_poly.entity_id
_entity_poly.type
_entity_poly.pdbx_seq_one_letter_code
_entity_poly.pdbx_strand_id
1 'polypeptide(L)'
;MKKKVLAVFLVSAAVLTAAGCSGGSQASSEPVEIQSVDDLADLKIGVQIGTTGDSQATDAVKDDSQVNRFNKGADAIVALKNGKVDCVVIDSLPAEKFVEANDDLKIVDGIFDKEEYAICMKKGNTALRDAFNSALAELKEEGTLEEIQNNYIGDEIGEHPYESPADVDRSNGVLTMATNAEF
;
A
#
# COMPACT_ATOMS: atom_id res chain seq x y z
N MET A 1 -7.30 9.66 16.46
CA MET A 1 -5.99 10.12 15.96
C MET A 1 -6.01 9.94 14.45
N LYS A 2 -5.71 10.97 13.64
CA LYS A 2 -5.81 10.90 12.17
C LYS A 2 -4.76 9.92 11.65
N LYS A 3 -5.14 8.66 11.38
CA LYS A 3 -4.28 7.69 10.67
C LYS A 3 -4.06 8.24 9.26
N LYS A 4 -2.88 8.78 9.02
CA LYS A 4 -2.45 9.32 7.73
C LYS A 4 -1.80 8.17 6.98
N VAL A 5 -2.28 7.89 5.76
CA VAL A 5 -1.74 6.83 4.89
C VAL A 5 -0.29 7.16 4.52
N LEU A 6 0.63 6.24 4.82
CA LEU A 6 2.05 6.27 4.43
C LEU A 6 2.32 5.21 3.36
N ALA A 7 3.34 5.40 2.52
CA ALA A 7 3.98 4.29 1.81
C ALA A 7 4.98 3.65 2.80
N VAL A 8 4.97 2.32 2.89
CA VAL A 8 5.64 1.59 3.98
C VAL A 8 6.42 0.41 3.44
N PHE A 9 7.55 0.12 4.07
CA PHE A 9 8.39 -1.04 3.75
C PHE A 9 8.08 -2.19 4.70
N LEU A 10 8.02 -3.40 4.15
CA LEU A 10 8.00 -4.63 4.96
C LEU A 10 9.35 -5.34 4.86
N VAL A 11 9.87 -5.75 6.02
CA VAL A 11 11.11 -6.54 6.14
C VAL A 11 10.80 -7.77 6.98
N SER A 12 11.39 -8.92 6.64
CA SER A 12 11.26 -10.13 7.46
C SER A 12 12.17 -10.06 8.70
N ALA A 13 11.62 -10.33 9.88
CA ALA A 13 12.38 -10.49 11.12
C ALA A 13 12.96 -11.91 11.19
N ALA A 14 14.07 -12.17 10.49
CA ALA A 14 14.72 -13.48 10.56
C ALA A 14 15.33 -13.70 11.96
N VAL A 15 14.75 -14.61 12.75
CA VAL A 15 15.34 -15.13 13.99
C VAL A 15 16.42 -16.15 13.61
N LEU A 16 17.68 -15.83 13.93
CA LEU A 16 18.83 -16.69 13.68
C LEU A 16 18.73 -18.02 14.47
N THR A 17 18.74 -19.14 13.75
CA THR A 17 19.32 -20.38 14.27
C THR A 17 20.40 -20.87 13.31
N ALA A 18 21.65 -20.73 13.75
CA ALA A 18 22.82 -21.13 12.97
C ALA A 18 23.02 -22.65 13.03
N ALA A 19 23.00 -23.32 11.88
CA ALA A 19 23.66 -24.62 11.68
C ALA A 19 23.89 -24.94 10.18
N GLY A 20 25.15 -24.89 9.76
CA GLY A 20 25.78 -25.97 8.97
C GLY A 20 25.65 -26.01 7.44
N CYS A 21 26.73 -25.57 6.78
CA CYS A 21 27.41 -26.19 5.61
C CYS A 21 26.91 -25.99 4.15
N SER A 22 27.80 -25.31 3.41
CA SER A 22 28.28 -25.52 2.02
C SER A 22 27.40 -25.21 0.80
N GLY A 23 27.83 -24.18 0.05
CA GLY A 23 27.83 -24.21 -1.42
C GLY A 23 26.63 -23.55 -2.12
N GLY A 24 26.53 -22.22 -2.05
CA GLY A 24 25.59 -21.43 -2.84
C GLY A 24 25.61 -19.97 -2.37
N SER A 25 25.47 -19.03 -3.31
CA SER A 25 25.51 -17.57 -3.13
C SER A 25 25.17 -17.10 -1.71
N GLN A 26 26.09 -16.35 -1.08
CA GLN A 26 25.90 -15.81 0.26
C GLN A 26 24.59 -15.02 0.33
N ALA A 27 23.56 -15.64 0.93
CA ALA A 27 22.49 -14.89 1.56
C ALA A 27 23.14 -14.20 2.76
N SER A 28 23.13 -12.87 2.75
CA SER A 28 23.53 -12.05 3.90
C SER A 28 22.72 -12.53 5.11
N SER A 29 23.41 -13.04 6.13
CA SER A 29 22.81 -13.48 7.40
C SER A 29 22.59 -12.33 8.38
N GLU A 30 22.85 -11.10 7.95
CA GLU A 30 22.64 -9.88 8.73
C GLU A 30 21.19 -9.38 8.50
N PRO A 31 20.48 -8.94 9.54
CA PRO A 31 19.18 -8.30 9.38
C PRO A 31 19.29 -7.12 8.40
N VAL A 32 18.37 -7.04 7.44
CA VAL A 32 18.26 -5.88 6.56
C VAL A 32 17.76 -4.70 7.40
N GLU A 33 18.62 -3.71 7.60
CA GLU A 33 18.28 -2.43 8.23
C GLU A 33 18.08 -1.37 7.15
N ILE A 34 16.91 -0.74 7.14
CA ILE A 34 16.54 0.33 6.22
C ILE A 34 16.17 1.53 7.08
N GLN A 35 16.90 2.64 6.93
CA GLN A 35 16.68 3.88 7.67
C GLN A 35 16.37 5.05 6.73
N SER A 36 16.71 4.92 5.45
CA SER A 36 16.54 5.94 4.43
C SER A 36 16.36 5.31 3.04
N VAL A 37 15.98 6.14 2.05
CA VAL A 37 15.86 5.71 0.64
C VAL A 37 17.20 5.21 0.09
N ASP A 38 18.33 5.79 0.53
CA ASP A 38 19.66 5.41 0.05
C ASP A 38 20.02 3.96 0.40
N ASP A 39 19.47 3.42 1.49
CA ASP A 39 19.69 2.02 1.91
C ASP A 39 19.05 1.01 0.95
N LEU A 40 18.17 1.46 0.05
CA LEU A 40 17.51 0.62 -0.95
C LEU A 40 18.38 0.32 -2.17
N ALA A 41 19.45 1.10 -2.36
CA ALA A 41 20.19 1.17 -3.62
C ALA A 41 20.73 -0.19 -4.09
N ASP A 42 21.08 -1.07 -3.15
CA ASP A 42 21.66 -2.41 -3.40
C ASP A 42 20.71 -3.57 -3.04
N LEU A 43 19.48 -3.28 -2.57
CA LEU A 43 18.51 -4.29 -2.15
C LEU A 43 17.68 -4.81 -3.32
N LYS A 44 17.18 -6.04 -3.21
CA LYS A 44 16.12 -6.58 -4.06
C LYS A 44 14.77 -6.22 -3.47
N ILE A 45 13.96 -5.50 -4.22
CA ILE A 45 12.71 -4.92 -3.72
C ILE A 45 11.53 -5.60 -4.41
N GLY A 46 10.59 -6.12 -3.64
CA GLY A 46 9.31 -6.59 -4.14
C GLY A 46 8.31 -5.43 -4.24
N VAL A 47 7.62 -5.29 -5.37
CA VAL A 47 6.59 -4.25 -5.56
C VAL A 47 5.40 -4.80 -6.33
N GLN A 48 4.23 -4.16 -6.21
CA GLN A 48 3.12 -4.39 -7.14
C GLN A 48 3.30 -3.50 -8.37
N ILE A 49 3.23 -4.09 -9.57
CA ILE A 49 3.45 -3.37 -10.82
C ILE A 49 2.48 -2.19 -11.02
N GLY A 50 2.99 -1.06 -11.50
CA GLY A 50 2.19 0.10 -11.88
C GLY A 50 1.65 0.90 -10.67
N THR A 51 2.26 0.72 -9.51
CA THR A 51 1.99 1.51 -8.30
C THR A 51 2.97 2.66 -8.15
N THR A 52 2.68 3.60 -7.24
CA THR A 52 3.65 4.62 -6.82
C THR A 52 4.89 3.98 -6.21
N GLY A 53 4.71 2.97 -5.36
CA GLY A 53 5.80 2.18 -4.77
C GLY A 53 6.72 1.51 -5.80
N ASP A 54 6.19 1.03 -6.92
CA ASP A 54 6.99 0.52 -8.05
C ASP A 54 7.90 1.62 -8.62
N SER A 55 7.34 2.78 -8.91
CA SER A 55 8.12 3.91 -9.46
C SER A 55 9.17 4.39 -8.47
N GLN A 56 8.80 4.56 -7.20
CA GLN A 56 9.70 5.00 -6.13
C GLN A 56 10.84 4.00 -5.88
N ALA A 57 10.55 2.70 -5.87
CA ALA A 57 11.57 1.67 -5.74
C ALA A 57 12.52 1.67 -6.95
N THR A 58 11.98 1.84 -8.16
CA THR A 58 12.77 1.93 -9.40
C THR A 58 13.73 3.11 -9.37
N ASP A 59 13.28 4.27 -8.90
CA ASP A 59 14.11 5.47 -8.79
C ASP A 59 15.17 5.36 -7.67
N ALA A 60 14.95 4.50 -6.67
CA ALA A 60 15.84 4.34 -5.52
C ALA A 60 16.96 3.29 -5.70
N VAL A 61 16.80 2.33 -6.62
CA VAL A 61 17.79 1.27 -6.86
C VAL A 61 18.87 1.67 -7.89
N LYS A 62 20.02 0.99 -7.87
CA LYS A 62 21.08 1.20 -8.88
C LYS A 62 20.81 0.52 -10.21
N ASP A 63 20.10 -0.61 -10.18
CA ASP A 63 19.77 -1.42 -11.35
C ASP A 63 18.29 -1.85 -11.29
N ASP A 64 17.54 -1.61 -12.37
CA ASP A 64 16.12 -1.98 -12.46
C ASP A 64 15.85 -3.48 -12.23
N SER A 65 16.83 -4.34 -12.49
CA SER A 65 16.73 -5.79 -12.21
C SER A 65 16.62 -6.11 -10.71
N GLN A 66 16.87 -5.14 -9.83
CA GLN A 66 16.63 -5.25 -8.39
C GLN A 66 15.15 -5.13 -8.02
N VAL A 67 14.32 -4.53 -8.89
CA VAL A 67 12.88 -4.36 -8.65
C VAL A 67 12.12 -5.57 -9.20
N ASN A 68 11.72 -6.45 -8.29
CA ASN A 68 10.90 -7.61 -8.60
C ASN A 68 9.42 -7.21 -8.58
N ARG A 69 8.84 -7.09 -9.78
CA ARG A 69 7.46 -6.65 -9.99
C ARG A 69 6.48 -7.82 -9.99
N PHE A 70 5.44 -7.70 -9.18
CA PHE A 70 4.37 -8.69 -9.04
C PHE A 70 3.03 -8.10 -9.46
N ASN A 71 2.09 -8.96 -9.88
CA ASN A 71 0.73 -8.51 -10.21
C ASN A 71 -0.07 -8.11 -8.97
N LYS A 72 0.23 -8.74 -7.81
CA LYS A 72 -0.45 -8.50 -6.53
C LYS A 72 0.56 -8.26 -5.41
N GLY A 73 0.27 -7.33 -4.51
CA GLY A 73 1.11 -7.07 -3.34
C GLY A 73 1.34 -8.32 -2.47
N ALA A 74 0.32 -9.17 -2.30
CA ALA A 74 0.43 -10.43 -1.56
C ALA A 74 1.52 -11.37 -2.11
N ASP A 75 1.72 -11.41 -3.43
CA ASP A 75 2.77 -12.23 -4.05
C ASP A 75 4.17 -11.69 -3.71
N ALA A 76 4.31 -10.36 -3.62
CA ALA A 76 5.55 -9.73 -3.16
C ALA A 76 5.83 -10.06 -1.68
N ILE A 77 4.80 -10.10 -0.83
CA ILE A 77 4.94 -10.56 0.57
C ILE A 77 5.39 -12.01 0.65
N VAL A 78 4.80 -12.90 -0.15
CA VAL A 78 5.22 -14.30 -0.24
C VAL A 78 6.67 -14.40 -0.71
N ALA A 79 7.11 -13.55 -1.65
CA ALA A 79 8.49 -13.50 -2.09
C ALA A 79 9.44 -13.06 -0.96
N LEU A 80 9.05 -12.06 -0.16
CA LEU A 80 9.80 -11.59 1.02
C LEU A 80 9.96 -12.71 2.05
N LYS A 81 8.86 -13.36 2.43
CA LYS A 81 8.89 -14.48 3.39
C LYS A 81 9.74 -15.66 2.93
N ASN A 82 9.91 -15.83 1.62
CA ASN A 82 10.77 -16.86 1.04
C ASN A 82 12.22 -16.39 0.80
N GLY A 83 12.59 -15.18 1.22
CA GLY A 83 13.93 -14.61 1.05
C GLY A 83 14.30 -14.33 -0.42
N LYS A 84 13.30 -14.16 -1.30
CA LYS A 84 13.54 -13.83 -2.73
C LYS A 84 13.78 -12.34 -2.95
N VAL A 85 13.24 -11.52 -2.07
CA VAL A 85 13.44 -10.06 -1.99
C VAL A 85 13.83 -9.71 -0.56
N ASP A 86 14.57 -8.62 -0.40
CA ASP A 86 15.07 -8.14 0.88
C ASP A 86 14.03 -7.27 1.61
N CYS A 87 13.19 -6.57 0.85
CA CYS A 87 12.05 -5.81 1.38
C CYS A 87 10.92 -5.72 0.35
N VAL A 88 9.74 -5.26 0.80
CA VAL A 88 8.59 -4.97 -0.07
C VAL A 88 8.14 -3.52 0.14
N VAL A 89 7.91 -2.80 -0.96
CA VAL A 89 7.25 -1.48 -0.93
C VAL A 89 5.77 -1.67 -1.21
N ILE A 90 4.92 -1.25 -0.27
CA ILE A 90 3.47 -1.40 -0.37
C ILE A 90 2.77 -0.30 0.44
N ASP A 91 1.53 0.02 0.07
CA ASP A 91 0.69 0.97 0.80
C ASP A 91 0.53 0.58 2.29
N SER A 92 0.49 1.57 3.18
CA SER A 92 0.41 1.37 4.64
C SER A 92 -0.74 0.49 5.11
N LEU A 93 -1.96 0.67 4.59
CA LEU A 93 -3.12 -0.09 5.08
C LEU A 93 -2.99 -1.60 4.78
N PRO A 94 -2.65 -2.02 3.55
CA PRO A 94 -2.25 -3.40 3.29
C PRO A 94 -1.06 -3.86 4.14
N ALA A 95 -0.03 -3.02 4.32
CA ALA A 95 1.13 -3.37 5.14
C ALA A 95 0.75 -3.70 6.59
N GLU A 96 -0.10 -2.89 7.20
CA GLU A 96 -0.64 -3.09 8.55
C GLU A 96 -1.35 -4.45 8.64
N LYS A 97 -2.17 -4.80 7.63
CA LYS A 97 -2.86 -6.10 7.58
C LYS A 97 -1.93 -7.28 7.40
N PHE A 98 -0.88 -7.15 6.60
CA PHE A 98 0.12 -8.21 6.49
C PHE A 98 0.89 -8.42 7.79
N VAL A 99 1.30 -7.35 8.50
CA VAL A 99 1.98 -7.48 9.79
C VAL A 99 1.05 -8.00 10.89
N GLU A 100 -0.21 -7.56 10.92
CA GLU A 100 -1.21 -8.09 11.86
C GLU A 100 -1.38 -9.62 11.72
N ALA A 101 -1.31 -10.13 10.48
CA ALA A 101 -1.44 -11.55 10.18
C ALA A 101 -0.12 -12.35 10.23
N ASN A 102 1.04 -11.69 10.34
CA ASN A 102 2.35 -12.33 10.23
C ASN A 102 3.33 -11.71 11.24
N ASP A 103 3.70 -12.48 12.27
CA ASP A 103 4.63 -12.08 13.34
C ASP A 103 6.09 -11.95 12.88
N ASP A 104 6.42 -12.53 11.72
CA ASP A 104 7.72 -12.48 11.08
C ASP A 104 7.93 -11.26 10.17
N LEU A 105 6.94 -10.36 10.07
CA LEU A 105 7.04 -9.13 9.28
C LEU A 105 7.06 -7.89 10.17
N LYS A 106 7.83 -6.89 9.78
CA LYS A 106 7.82 -5.56 10.40
C LYS A 106 7.65 -4.46 9.37
N ILE A 107 6.96 -3.40 9.78
CA ILE A 107 6.85 -2.13 9.05
C ILE A 107 8.09 -1.28 9.33
N VAL A 108 8.66 -0.72 8.27
CA VAL A 108 9.62 0.39 8.31
C VAL A 108 8.97 1.59 7.64
N ASP A 109 8.79 2.66 8.42
CA ASP A 109 8.11 3.90 8.03
C ASP A 109 9.10 5.04 7.73
N GLY A 110 8.59 6.15 7.20
CA GLY A 110 9.37 7.38 7.01
C GLY A 110 10.42 7.35 5.90
N ILE A 111 10.45 6.30 5.07
CA ILE A 111 11.39 6.18 3.95
C ILE A 111 10.94 7.04 2.76
N PHE A 112 9.66 6.98 2.39
CA PHE A 112 9.10 7.82 1.33
C PHE A 112 8.16 8.89 1.88
N ASP A 113 7.97 9.92 1.06
CA ASP A 113 7.01 10.99 1.35
C ASP A 113 5.59 10.44 1.45
N LYS A 114 4.77 11.17 2.21
CA LYS A 114 3.36 10.81 2.39
C LYS A 114 2.59 11.00 1.09
N GLU A 115 1.84 9.97 0.71
CA GLU A 115 0.95 10.00 -0.44
C GLU A 115 -0.50 10.31 -0.03
N GLU A 116 -1.26 10.91 -0.95
CA GLU A 116 -2.68 11.16 -0.77
C GLU A 116 -3.46 10.51 -1.91
N TYR A 117 -4.51 9.75 -1.56
CA TYR A 117 -5.37 9.15 -2.55
C TYR A 117 -6.23 10.19 -3.26
N ALA A 118 -6.39 9.99 -4.57
CA ALA A 118 -7.23 10.82 -5.42
C ALA A 118 -8.00 9.96 -6.41
N ILE A 119 -9.16 10.47 -6.85
CA ILE A 119 -9.93 9.86 -7.93
C ILE A 119 -9.49 10.48 -9.25
N CYS A 120 -8.89 9.67 -10.11
CA CYS A 120 -8.49 10.08 -11.44
C CYS A 120 -9.71 10.25 -12.35
N MET A 121 -9.72 11.33 -13.12
CA MET A 121 -10.78 11.64 -14.08
C MET A 121 -10.19 11.94 -15.46
N LYS A 122 -11.03 11.84 -16.50
CA LYS A 122 -10.63 12.20 -17.86
C LYS A 122 -10.08 13.63 -17.90
N LYS A 123 -8.87 13.78 -18.40
CA LYS A 123 -8.21 15.09 -18.55
C LYS A 123 -9.13 16.08 -19.27
N GLY A 124 -9.29 17.27 -18.68
CA GLY A 124 -10.15 18.33 -19.20
C GLY A 124 -11.63 18.24 -18.80
N ASN A 125 -12.07 17.17 -18.13
CA ASN A 125 -13.45 17.07 -17.63
C ASN A 125 -13.63 17.82 -16.31
N THR A 126 -13.62 19.15 -16.37
CA THR A 126 -13.76 20.00 -15.18
C THR A 126 -15.14 19.90 -14.54
N ALA A 127 -16.20 19.72 -15.33
CA ALA A 127 -17.56 19.62 -14.82
C ALA A 127 -17.73 18.43 -13.86
N LEU A 128 -17.25 17.24 -14.24
CA LEU A 128 -17.29 16.07 -13.36
C LEU A 128 -16.41 16.25 -12.12
N ARG A 129 -15.19 16.80 -12.31
CA ARG A 129 -14.26 17.06 -11.20
C ARG A 129 -14.89 17.97 -10.15
N ASP A 130 -15.49 19.07 -10.59
CA ASP A 130 -16.03 20.08 -9.69
C ASP A 130 -17.27 19.52 -8.96
N ALA A 131 -18.16 18.82 -9.66
CA ALA A 131 -19.31 18.15 -9.04
C ALA A 131 -18.89 17.09 -8.00
N PHE A 132 -17.88 16.26 -8.32
CA PHE A 132 -17.37 15.23 -7.41
C PHE A 132 -16.72 15.85 -6.17
N ASN A 133 -15.92 16.90 -6.35
CA ASN A 133 -15.28 17.60 -5.24
C ASN A 133 -16.30 18.30 -4.33
N SER A 134 -17.36 18.88 -4.89
CA SER A 134 -18.47 19.44 -4.10
C SER A 134 -19.16 18.35 -3.26
N ALA A 135 -19.50 17.21 -3.87
CA ALA A 135 -20.12 16.09 -3.15
C ALA A 135 -19.19 15.53 -2.05
N LEU A 136 -17.89 15.38 -2.32
CA LEU A 136 -16.92 14.96 -1.30
C LEU A 136 -16.83 15.94 -0.14
N ALA A 137 -16.92 17.25 -0.40
CA ALA A 137 -16.88 18.26 0.66
C ALA A 137 -18.11 18.19 1.56
N GLU A 138 -19.30 18.03 0.97
CA GLU A 138 -20.57 17.85 1.68
C GLU A 138 -20.55 16.59 2.56
N LEU A 139 -20.23 15.42 1.98
CA LEU A 139 -20.15 14.15 2.72
C LEU A 139 -19.11 14.17 3.84
N LYS A 140 -18.08 15.01 3.71
CA LYS A 140 -17.08 15.22 4.76
C LYS A 140 -17.60 16.10 5.88
N GLU A 141 -18.32 17.17 5.56
CA GLU A 141 -18.93 18.07 6.55
C GLU A 141 -20.01 17.35 7.36
N GLU A 142 -20.78 16.47 6.72
CA GLU A 142 -21.81 15.66 7.35
C GLU A 142 -21.27 14.51 8.22
N GLY A 143 -19.98 14.17 8.10
CA GLY A 143 -19.38 13.03 8.80
C GLY A 143 -19.56 11.68 8.10
N THR A 144 -20.35 11.62 7.02
CA THR A 144 -20.61 10.40 6.24
C THR A 144 -19.32 9.71 5.76
N LEU A 145 -18.30 10.47 5.34
CA LEU A 145 -17.01 9.88 4.95
C LEU A 145 -16.24 9.27 6.12
N GLU A 146 -16.40 9.82 7.33
CA GLU A 146 -15.78 9.28 8.55
C GLU A 146 -16.45 7.97 8.97
N GLU A 147 -17.79 7.91 8.93
CA GLU A 147 -18.54 6.68 9.20
C GLU A 147 -18.18 5.56 8.21
N ILE A 148 -18.11 5.90 6.91
CA ILE A 148 -17.65 4.95 5.88
C ILE A 148 -16.24 4.47 6.22
N GLN A 149 -15.32 5.37 6.58
CA GLN A 149 -13.96 4.99 6.94
C GLN A 149 -13.94 4.04 8.15
N ASN A 150 -14.66 4.37 9.22
CA ASN A 150 -14.71 3.57 10.46
C ASN A 150 -15.27 2.16 10.21
N ASN A 151 -16.26 2.03 9.32
CA ASN A 151 -16.82 0.74 8.95
C ASN A 151 -15.79 -0.23 8.34
N TYR A 152 -14.75 0.27 7.67
CA TYR A 152 -13.76 -0.56 6.99
C TYR A 152 -12.38 -0.55 7.67
N ILE A 153 -12.09 0.45 8.51
CA ILE A 153 -10.77 0.68 9.10
C ILE A 153 -10.92 1.13 10.55
N GLY A 154 -10.20 0.47 11.46
CA GLY A 154 -10.14 0.85 12.87
C GLY A 154 -10.84 -0.16 13.78
N ASP A 155 -11.37 0.32 14.90
CA ASP A 155 -11.96 -0.54 15.94
C ASP A 155 -13.46 -0.80 15.72
N GLU A 156 -14.12 0.01 14.88
CA GLU A 156 -15.57 -0.03 14.60
C GLU A 156 -15.90 -0.75 13.27
N ILE A 157 -15.04 -1.70 12.86
CA ILE A 157 -15.19 -2.40 11.58
C ILE A 157 -16.53 -3.14 11.53
N GLY A 158 -17.31 -2.88 10.48
CA GLY A 158 -18.62 -3.47 10.24
C GLY A 158 -19.78 -2.83 11.01
N GLU A 159 -19.53 -1.80 11.83
CA GLU A 159 -20.56 -1.17 12.66
C GLU A 159 -21.35 -0.08 11.92
N HIS A 160 -20.80 0.50 10.85
CA HIS A 160 -21.39 1.64 10.13
C HIS A 160 -21.59 1.34 8.63
N PRO A 161 -22.36 0.31 8.26
CA PRO A 161 -22.60 0.01 6.86
C PRO A 161 -23.35 1.17 6.19
N TYR A 162 -22.82 1.65 5.07
CA TYR A 162 -23.48 2.70 4.30
C TYR A 162 -24.72 2.15 3.59
N GLU A 163 -25.90 2.71 3.93
CA GLU A 163 -27.15 2.44 3.24
C GLU A 163 -27.55 3.65 2.40
N SER A 164 -27.78 3.44 1.10
CA SER A 164 -28.26 4.50 0.22
C SER A 164 -29.72 4.86 0.57
N PRO A 165 -30.08 6.15 0.66
CA PRO A 165 -31.46 6.57 0.83
C PRO A 165 -32.39 5.95 -0.24
N ALA A 166 -33.63 5.64 0.16
CA ALA A 166 -34.59 4.98 -0.73
C ALA A 166 -35.01 5.87 -1.91
N ASP A 167 -34.91 7.18 -1.75
CA ASP A 167 -35.36 8.22 -2.68
C ASP A 167 -34.21 8.92 -3.42
N VAL A 168 -33.00 8.33 -3.43
CA VAL A 168 -31.88 8.88 -4.22
C VAL A 168 -32.26 9.03 -5.69
N ASP A 169 -32.18 10.26 -6.20
CA ASP A 169 -32.32 10.54 -7.62
C ASP A 169 -31.10 10.01 -8.40
N ARG A 170 -31.37 9.16 -9.40
CA ARG A 170 -30.38 8.58 -10.31
C ARG A 170 -30.52 9.09 -11.74
N SER A 171 -31.28 10.15 -11.96
CA SER A 171 -31.55 10.73 -13.29
C SER A 171 -30.28 11.29 -13.97
N ASN A 172 -29.27 11.66 -13.18
CA ASN A 172 -27.99 12.20 -13.66
C ASN A 172 -27.05 11.15 -14.30
N GLY A 173 -27.50 9.91 -14.44
CA GLY A 173 -26.77 8.83 -15.11
C GLY A 173 -25.98 7.94 -14.17
N VAL A 174 -25.09 7.12 -14.75
CA VAL A 174 -24.27 6.13 -14.03
C VAL A 174 -22.82 6.58 -14.02
N LEU A 175 -22.24 6.72 -12.84
CA LEU A 175 -20.79 6.88 -12.68
C LEU A 175 -20.12 5.51 -12.71
N THR A 176 -19.36 5.24 -13.77
CA THR A 176 -18.53 4.03 -13.86
C THR A 176 -17.13 4.34 -13.34
N MET A 177 -16.75 3.68 -12.25
CA MET A 177 -15.41 3.78 -11.67
C MET A 177 -14.63 2.49 -11.98
N ALA A 178 -13.37 2.65 -12.38
CA ALA A 178 -12.42 1.55 -12.46
C ALA A 178 -11.41 1.69 -11.32
N THR A 179 -11.00 0.58 -10.73
CA THR A 179 -9.96 0.52 -9.71
C THR A 179 -9.02 -0.63 -10.02
N ASN A 180 -7.72 -0.43 -9.80
CA ASN A 180 -6.71 -1.49 -9.80
C ASN A 180 -6.50 -2.07 -8.39
N ALA A 181 -7.21 -1.52 -7.38
CA ALA A 181 -7.16 -2.00 -6.02
C ALA A 181 -7.93 -3.32 -5.92
N GLU A 182 -7.22 -4.43 -6.11
CA GLU A 182 -7.65 -5.77 -5.74
C GLU A 182 -6.94 -6.10 -4.42
N PHE A 183 -7.66 -5.97 -3.30
CA PHE A 183 -7.18 -6.31 -1.97
C PHE A 183 -7.60 -7.74 -1.60
#